data_AF-A0A1B6E2U5-F1
#
_entry.id   AF-A0A1B6E2U5-F1
#
_cell.length_a   1.000
_cell.length_b   1.000
_cell.length_c   1.000
_cell.angle_alpha   90.00
_cell.angle_beta   90.00
_cell.angle_gamma   90.00
#
_symmetry.space_group_name_H-M   'P 1'
#
loop_
_entity.id
_entity.type
_entity.pdbx_description
1 polymer ?
#
loop_
_entity_poly.entity_id
_entity_poly.type
_entity_poly.pdbx_seq_one_letter_code
_entity_poly.pdbx_strand_id
1 'polypeptide(L)'
;MVDGHIQDFSALAAYLSQFTSDQFLSAVSDFHLLIHVATMNMLPMQGFIGPLLTAVRNHHKESALEWARSEPWVTVEQLIVASRDTGAGSVASPQGGSVMGEEWTCPYCTFLNPSNINTCDMCNLPR
;
A
#
# COMPACT_ATOMS: atom_id res chain seq x y z
N MET A 1 17.65 1.23 12.80
CA MET A 1 17.02 2.49 12.37
C MET A 1 16.83 2.42 10.86
N VAL A 2 15.82 1.66 10.47
CA VAL A 2 15.29 1.47 9.11
C VAL A 2 13.82 1.14 9.44
N ASP A 3 12.79 1.75 8.89
CA ASP A 3 12.61 2.16 7.53
C ASP A 3 11.34 3.03 7.51
N GLY A 4 11.48 4.34 7.38
CA GLY A 4 10.33 5.26 7.29
C GLY A 4 9.77 5.39 5.87
N HIS A 5 10.32 4.65 4.89
CA HIS A 5 10.04 4.84 3.47
C HIS A 5 9.13 3.75 2.87
N ILE A 6 9.15 2.55 3.44
CA ILE A 6 8.37 1.39 2.98
C ILE A 6 6.97 1.36 3.62
N GLN A 7 6.79 1.98 4.80
CA GLN A 7 5.46 2.10 5.43
C GLN A 7 4.54 3.12 4.74
N ASP A 8 5.09 4.05 3.96
CA ASP A 8 4.35 5.16 3.35
C ASP A 8 3.36 4.68 2.28
N PHE A 9 3.85 3.84 1.34
CA PHE A 9 3.03 3.34 0.23
C PHE A 9 2.01 2.28 0.63
N SER A 10 2.28 1.47 1.66
CA SER A 10 1.32 0.46 2.15
C SER A 10 0.14 1.10 2.87
N ALA A 11 0.38 2.14 3.68
CA ALA A 11 -0.68 2.94 4.30
C ALA A 11 -1.54 3.67 3.25
N LEU A 12 -0.89 4.25 2.22
CA LEU A 12 -1.56 4.86 1.08
C LEU A 12 -2.41 3.82 0.30
N ALA A 13 -1.88 2.61 0.07
CA ALA A 13 -2.61 1.51 -0.56
C ALA A 13 -3.88 1.16 0.21
N ALA A 14 -3.73 0.96 1.53
CA ALA A 14 -4.83 0.57 2.41
C ALA A 14 -5.92 1.65 2.44
N TYR A 15 -5.53 2.93 2.50
CA TYR A 15 -6.46 4.05 2.44
C TYR A 15 -7.22 4.09 1.11
N LEU A 16 -6.51 4.06 -0.02
CA LEU A 16 -7.13 4.13 -1.35
C LEU A 16 -8.04 2.92 -1.62
N SER A 17 -7.74 1.75 -1.05
CA SER A 17 -8.57 0.54 -1.21
C SER A 17 -9.98 0.66 -0.61
N GLN A 18 -10.21 1.62 0.30
CA GLN A 18 -11.53 1.90 0.88
C GLN A 18 -12.47 2.62 -0.11
N PHE A 19 -11.91 3.17 -1.20
CA PHE A 19 -12.64 3.96 -2.17
C PHE A 19 -12.68 3.24 -3.52
N THR A 20 -13.80 3.38 -4.22
CA THR A 20 -13.90 2.98 -5.62
C THR A 20 -13.36 4.08 -6.52
N SER A 21 -13.03 3.76 -7.77
CA SER A 21 -12.54 4.76 -8.73
C SER A 21 -13.48 5.96 -8.89
N ASP A 22 -14.79 5.74 -8.75
CA ASP A 22 -15.82 6.79 -8.82
C ASP A 22 -15.84 7.72 -7.59
N GLN A 23 -15.27 7.27 -6.47
CA GLN A 23 -15.15 8.01 -5.21
C GLN A 23 -13.77 8.65 -5.03
N PHE A 24 -12.95 8.70 -6.08
CA PHE A 24 -11.61 9.29 -6.03
C PHE A 24 -11.63 10.73 -5.48
N LEU A 25 -12.59 11.56 -5.91
CA LEU A 25 -12.75 12.93 -5.41
C LEU A 25 -12.96 12.95 -3.89
N SER A 26 -13.74 12.02 -3.35
CA SER A 26 -13.95 11.89 -1.90
C SER A 26 -12.67 11.48 -1.18
N ALA A 27 -11.89 10.57 -1.78
CA ALA A 27 -10.60 10.15 -1.22
C ALA A 27 -9.60 11.32 -1.17
N VAL A 28 -9.44 12.06 -2.27
CA VAL A 28 -8.52 13.22 -2.39
C VAL A 28 -9.01 14.50 -1.71
N SER A 29 -10.25 14.51 -1.23
CA SER A 29 -10.75 15.60 -0.37
C SER A 29 -10.26 15.48 1.07
N ASP A 30 -9.53 14.41 1.42
CA ASP A 30 -8.88 14.26 2.72
C ASP A 30 -7.61 15.10 2.81
N PHE A 31 -7.54 15.93 3.85
CA PHE A 31 -6.40 16.83 4.06
C PHE A 31 -5.10 16.09 4.35
N HIS A 32 -5.12 14.97 5.07
CA HIS A 32 -3.92 14.18 5.36
C HIS A 32 -3.39 13.52 4.09
N LEU A 33 -4.28 13.04 3.21
CA LEU A 33 -3.86 12.51 1.92
C LEU A 33 -3.19 13.60 1.07
N LEU A 34 -3.76 14.80 0.99
CA LEU A 34 -3.19 15.91 0.22
C LEU A 34 -1.83 16.35 0.76
N ILE A 35 -1.68 16.44 2.09
CA ILE A 35 -0.39 16.76 2.72
C ILE A 35 0.62 15.66 2.42
N HIS A 36 0.25 14.40 2.63
CA HIS A 36 1.11 13.25 2.39
C HIS A 36 1.61 13.20 0.94
N VAL A 37 0.71 13.37 -0.04
CA VAL A 37 1.04 13.44 -1.47
C VAL A 37 1.95 14.63 -1.78
N ALA A 38 1.71 15.80 -1.16
CA ALA A 38 2.53 17.00 -1.37
C ALA A 38 3.91 16.91 -0.71
N THR A 39 4.05 16.17 0.39
CA THR A 39 5.29 15.99 1.15
C THR A 39 6.04 14.70 0.82
N MET A 40 5.52 13.88 -0.09
CA MET A 40 6.10 12.59 -0.45
C MET A 40 7.50 12.79 -1.04
N ASN A 41 8.51 12.26 -0.36
CA ASN A 41 9.92 12.50 -0.71
C ASN A 41 10.43 11.62 -1.86
N MET A 42 9.76 10.49 -2.13
CA MET A 42 10.09 9.57 -3.22
C MET A 42 9.71 10.12 -4.60
N LEU A 43 8.68 10.96 -4.68
CA LEU A 43 8.15 11.45 -5.96
C LEU A 43 7.68 12.90 -5.75
N PRO A 44 8.41 13.92 -6.26
CA PRO A 44 8.08 15.32 -6.01
C PRO A 44 6.81 15.71 -6.77
N MET A 45 5.64 15.42 -6.17
CA MET A 45 4.33 15.75 -6.72
C MET A 45 3.92 17.21 -6.45
N GLN A 46 4.73 17.97 -5.70
CA GLN A 46 4.46 19.37 -5.36
C GLN A 46 4.23 20.25 -6.59
N GLY A 47 4.95 20.00 -7.69
CA GLY A 47 4.75 20.71 -8.97
C GLY A 47 3.51 20.30 -9.74
N PHE A 48 2.91 19.14 -9.42
CA PHE A 48 1.84 18.50 -10.19
C PHE A 48 0.50 18.42 -9.44
N ILE A 49 0.46 18.73 -8.14
CA ILE A 49 -0.76 18.67 -7.31
C ILE A 49 -1.69 19.88 -7.49
N GLY A 50 -1.23 20.97 -8.11
CA GLY A 50 -2.02 22.20 -8.29
C GLY A 50 -3.38 22.00 -8.99
N PRO A 51 -3.44 21.28 -10.12
CA PRO A 51 -4.70 20.93 -10.78
C PRO A 51 -5.63 20.08 -9.89
N LEU A 52 -5.07 19.14 -9.11
CA LEU A 52 -5.84 18.33 -8.15
C LEU A 52 -6.48 19.20 -7.06
N LEU A 53 -5.70 20.09 -6.44
CA LEU A 53 -6.21 21.01 -5.42
C LEU A 53 -7.31 21.92 -5.97
N THR A 54 -7.19 22.33 -7.23
CA THR A 54 -8.23 23.11 -7.91
C THR A 54 -9.49 22.29 -8.15
N ALA A 55 -9.36 21.01 -8.53
CA ALA A 55 -10.49 20.10 -8.71
C ALA A 55 -11.21 19.83 -7.37
N VAL A 56 -10.47 19.58 -6.29
CA VAL A 56 -11.02 19.41 -4.94
C VAL A 56 -11.74 20.67 -4.47
N ARG A 57 -11.11 21.85 -4.62
CA ARG A 57 -11.69 23.14 -4.21
C ARG A 57 -13.00 23.46 -4.93
N ASN A 58 -13.12 23.11 -6.21
CA ASN A 58 -14.32 23.36 -7.01
C ASN A 58 -15.29 22.17 -7.02
N HIS A 59 -15.00 21.09 -6.26
CA HIS A 59 -15.80 19.85 -6.26
C HIS A 59 -15.98 19.24 -7.67
N HIS A 60 -15.00 19.45 -8.55
CA HIS A 60 -15.02 19.00 -9.94
C HIS A 60 -14.48 17.57 -10.05
N LYS A 61 -15.40 16.60 -9.93
CA LYS A 61 -15.10 15.17 -10.00
C LYS A 61 -14.38 14.74 -11.28
N GLU A 62 -14.83 15.22 -12.43
CA GLU A 62 -14.28 14.83 -13.73
C GLU A 62 -12.80 15.23 -13.85
N SER A 63 -12.46 16.46 -13.44
CA SER A 63 -11.08 16.94 -13.43
C SER A 63 -10.18 16.18 -12.45
N ALA A 64 -10.71 15.72 -11.32
CA ALA A 64 -9.97 14.89 -10.37
C ALA A 64 -9.68 13.50 -10.94
N LEU A 65 -10.64 12.90 -11.66
CA LEU A 65 -10.47 11.61 -12.33
C LEU A 65 -9.47 11.69 -13.50
N GLU A 66 -9.50 12.78 -14.26
CA GLU A 66 -8.51 13.05 -15.31
C GLU A 66 -7.09 13.17 -14.71
N TRP A 67 -6.96 13.87 -13.57
CA TRP A 67 -5.69 13.97 -12.86
C TRP A 67 -5.19 12.60 -12.37
N ALA A 68 -6.09 11.76 -11.85
CA ALA A 68 -5.75 10.39 -11.45
C ALA A 68 -5.20 9.54 -12.61
N ARG A 69 -5.53 9.87 -13.86
CA ARG A 69 -4.99 9.17 -15.04
C ARG A 69 -3.66 9.74 -15.53
N SER A 70 -3.16 10.81 -14.90
CA SER A 70 -1.92 11.44 -15.30
C SER A 70 -0.71 10.57 -14.95
N GLU A 71 0.33 10.59 -15.79
CA GLU A 71 1.59 9.86 -15.62
C GLU A 71 2.19 9.90 -14.19
N PRO A 72 2.24 11.03 -13.47
CA PRO A 72 2.77 11.06 -12.11
C PRO A 72 1.93 10.22 -11.12
N TRP A 73 0.60 10.25 -11.22
CA TRP A 73 -0.27 9.46 -10.33
C TRP A 73 -0.25 7.98 -10.71
N VAL A 74 -0.24 7.66 -12.00
CA VAL A 74 -0.10 6.27 -12.46
C VAL A 74 1.19 5.66 -11.93
N THR A 75 2.30 6.42 -11.92
CA THR A 75 3.57 5.96 -11.34
C THR A 75 3.44 5.65 -9.84
N VAL A 76 2.71 6.48 -9.10
CA VAL A 76 2.41 6.23 -7.68
C VAL A 76 1.59 4.96 -7.52
N GLU A 77 0.55 4.75 -8.32
CA GLU A 77 -0.24 3.51 -8.29
C GLU A 77 0.62 2.27 -8.59
N GLN A 78 1.53 2.35 -9.55
CA GLN A 78 2.46 1.28 -9.88
C GLN A 78 3.42 0.97 -8.73
N LEU A 79 3.97 2.01 -8.07
CA LEU A 79 4.82 1.84 -6.88
C LEU A 79 4.02 1.22 -5.72
N ILE A 80 2.77 1.65 -5.53
CA ILE A 80 1.89 1.04 -4.54
C ILE A 80 1.68 -0.44 -4.87
N VAL A 81 1.46 -0.84 -6.13
CA VAL A 81 1.34 -2.25 -6.57
C VAL A 81 2.62 -3.05 -6.35
N ALA A 82 3.77 -2.49 -6.74
CA ALA A 82 5.08 -3.13 -6.54
C ALA A 82 5.44 -3.30 -5.04
N SER A 83 4.96 -2.39 -4.20
CA SER A 83 5.14 -2.45 -2.74
C SER A 83 4.28 -3.53 -2.08
N ARG A 84 3.20 -3.98 -2.73
CA ARG A 84 2.38 -5.13 -2.27
C ARG A 84 3.07 -6.46 -2.61
N ASP A 85 3.78 -6.48 -3.74
CA ASP A 85 4.39 -7.68 -4.32
C ASP A 85 5.82 -7.95 -3.80
N THR A 86 6.45 -6.99 -3.12
CA THR A 86 7.75 -7.22 -2.44
C THR A 86 7.66 -8.19 -1.24
N GLY A 87 6.49 -8.77 -0.99
CA GLY A 87 6.28 -9.97 -0.17
C GLY A 87 6.34 -11.31 -0.93
N ALA A 88 6.54 -11.33 -2.25
CA ALA A 88 6.51 -12.53 -3.10
C ALA A 88 7.89 -12.91 -3.64
N GLY A 89 8.88 -13.03 -2.74
CA GLY A 89 10.08 -13.81 -3.03
C GLY A 89 9.79 -15.30 -2.89
N SER A 90 9.27 -15.96 -3.93
CA SER A 90 9.32 -17.43 -4.02
C SER A 90 9.48 -17.89 -5.46
N VAL A 91 10.72 -18.27 -5.74
CA VAL A 91 11.19 -18.96 -6.92
C VAL A 91 10.62 -20.39 -6.98
N ALA A 92 10.01 -20.71 -8.12
CA ALA A 92 9.91 -21.99 -8.82
C ALA A 92 9.75 -23.34 -8.04
N SER A 93 8.55 -23.91 -8.17
CA SER A 93 8.21 -25.30 -8.58
C SER A 93 8.78 -26.53 -7.82
N PRO A 94 8.41 -27.78 -8.18
CA PRO A 94 7.18 -28.47 -7.78
C PRO A 94 7.49 -29.82 -7.10
N GLN A 95 6.86 -30.18 -5.97
CA GLN A 95 6.72 -31.60 -5.56
C GLN A 95 5.79 -31.79 -4.37
N GLY A 96 5.06 -32.90 -4.43
CA GLY A 96 4.02 -33.26 -3.49
C GLY A 96 4.50 -33.61 -2.08
N GLY A 97 3.53 -33.93 -1.24
CA GLY A 97 3.75 -34.46 0.09
C GLY A 97 2.79 -33.84 1.08
N SER A 98 1.63 -34.46 1.23
CA SER A 98 0.80 -34.32 2.43
C SER A 98 1.67 -34.67 3.64
N VAL A 99 2.06 -33.67 4.44
CA VAL A 99 2.63 -33.89 5.76
C VAL A 99 1.88 -32.98 6.72
N MET A 100 1.24 -33.61 7.70
CA MET A 100 0.55 -33.01 8.84
C MET A 100 1.55 -32.07 9.55
N GLY A 101 1.49 -30.77 9.25
CA GLY A 101 2.44 -29.79 9.77
C GLY A 101 2.05 -29.34 11.17
N GLU A 102 2.86 -29.66 12.17
CA GLU A 102 2.70 -29.24 13.56
C GLU A 102 2.73 -27.71 13.67
N GLU A 103 1.61 -27.06 13.95
CA GLU A 103 1.53 -25.61 14.14
C GLU A 103 2.31 -25.16 15.40
N TRP A 104 2.92 -23.98 15.40
CA TRP A 104 3.66 -23.43 16.54
C TRP A 104 3.03 -22.14 17.07
N THR A 105 2.92 -22.04 18.38
CA THR A 105 2.39 -20.85 19.05
C THR A 105 3.50 -19.81 19.22
N CYS A 106 3.27 -18.59 18.72
CA CYS A 106 4.24 -17.50 18.86
C CYS A 106 4.44 -17.13 20.34
N PRO A 107 5.68 -17.10 20.85
CA PRO A 107 5.94 -16.76 22.26
C PRO A 107 5.68 -15.27 22.58
N TYR A 108 5.52 -14.42 21.56
CA TYR A 108 5.34 -12.97 21.73
C TYR A 108 3.89 -12.52 21.71
N CYS A 109 3.07 -13.06 20.80
CA CYS A 109 1.68 -12.65 20.61
C CYS A 109 0.67 -13.78 20.74
N THR A 110 1.11 -15.00 21.05
CA THR A 110 0.28 -16.21 21.22
C THR A 110 -0.46 -16.69 19.98
N PHE A 111 -0.21 -16.08 18.82
CA PHE A 111 -0.82 -16.49 17.58
C PHE A 111 -0.31 -17.86 17.13
N LEU A 112 -1.20 -18.71 16.61
CA LEU A 112 -0.87 -20.03 16.12
C LEU A 112 -0.43 -19.93 14.65
N ASN A 113 0.82 -20.26 14.37
CA ASN A 113 1.43 -20.15 13.05
C ASN A 113 1.65 -21.54 12.44
N PRO A 114 1.54 -21.68 11.11
CA PRO A 114 1.89 -22.92 10.43
C PRO A 114 3.41 -23.17 10.49
N SER A 115 3.87 -24.43 10.53
CA SER A 115 5.31 -24.78 10.67
C SER A 115 6.15 -24.61 9.42
N ASN A 116 5.55 -24.77 8.24
CA ASN A 116 5.29 -23.63 7.39
C ASN A 116 6.31 -22.47 7.33
N ILE A 117 6.14 -21.57 8.30
CA ILE A 117 6.76 -20.27 8.36
C ILE A 117 7.59 -20.17 9.64
N ASN A 118 8.73 -19.49 9.57
CA ASN A 118 9.65 -19.31 10.70
C ASN A 118 9.49 -17.96 11.40
N THR A 119 8.55 -17.14 10.93
CA THR A 119 8.20 -15.83 11.46
C THR A 119 6.71 -15.80 11.69
N CYS A 120 6.27 -15.16 12.77
CA CYS A 120 4.86 -15.10 13.11
C CYS A 120 4.11 -14.18 12.15
N ASP A 121 2.97 -14.63 11.63
CA ASP A 121 2.15 -13.88 10.68
C ASP A 121 1.57 -12.57 11.27
N MET A 122 1.20 -12.60 12.55
CA MET A 122 0.59 -11.45 13.23
C MET A 122 1.58 -10.37 13.67
N CYS A 123 2.77 -10.77 14.14
CA CYS A 123 3.73 -9.83 14.73
C CYS A 123 5.07 -9.77 14.00
N ASN A 124 5.26 -10.61 12.97
CA ASN A 124 6.45 -10.69 12.13
C ASN A 124 7.76 -10.99 12.89
N LEU A 125 7.68 -11.53 14.11
CA LEU A 125 8.82 -11.95 14.93
C LEU A 125 9.19 -13.42 14.67
N PRO A 126 10.48 -13.79 14.71
CA PRO A 126 10.90 -15.17 14.50
C PRO A 126 10.39 -16.10 15.61
N ARG A 127 10.21 -17.38 15.25
CA ARG A 127 9.88 -18.45 16.20
C ARG A 127 10.92 -18.61 17.30
#